data_AF-A0A7S0YJ72-F1
#
_entry.id   AF-A0A7S0YJ72-F1
#
_cell.length_a   1.000
_cell.length_b   1.000
_cell.length_c   1.000
_cell.angle_alpha   90.00
_cell.angle_beta   90.00
_cell.angle_gamma   90.00
#
_symmetry.space_group_name_H-M   'P 1'
#
loop_
_entity.id
_entity.type
_entity.pdbx_description
1 polymer ?
#
loop_
_entity_poly.entity_id
_entity_poly.type
_entity_poly.pdbx_seq_one_letter_code
_entity_poly.pdbx_strand_id
1 'polypeptide(L)'
;PPKPPPPPSPSTGKLRGKIVNAETGRRVKEGSTIRSGKSGWSPHRFRVEEEVELMLFLGSTFVQRVPVKLGKFKVRKLPAGKYTCAAVSKNFYSYWDDECEVTPGGSLAKTVSLSPILNPGQARIVLQWGKKPKDLDSFLSTPKLDRAVSDRASHRNWRRRSSQKRSRQCAVSYKKKHCLGGSARLDVDQRKGLGPETVTLDSWVPGEYVYKVNHYGARGKSEELKKSHAEVAVYTQDYVKVFEVGRQGAVDGDDWYVFSVDGSTRKVAECTLASCKK
;
A
#
# COMPACT_ATOMS: atom_id res chain seq x y z
N PRO A 1 -46.51 15.30 33.47
CA PRO A 1 -46.12 14.63 32.21
C PRO A 1 -45.11 13.48 32.46
N PRO A 2 -45.33 12.26 31.93
CA PRO A 2 -44.33 11.21 31.99
C PRO A 2 -43.07 11.64 31.23
N LYS A 3 -41.89 11.29 31.77
CA LYS A 3 -40.61 11.55 31.10
C LYS A 3 -40.62 10.84 29.74
N PRO A 4 -40.27 11.53 28.64
CA PRO A 4 -40.15 10.87 27.35
C PRO A 4 -39.15 9.70 27.46
N PRO A 5 -39.42 8.58 26.78
CA PRO A 5 -38.51 7.43 26.81
C PRO A 5 -37.13 7.86 26.31
N PRO A 6 -36.05 7.29 26.87
CA PRO A 6 -34.70 7.59 26.40
C PRO A 6 -34.60 7.26 24.91
N PRO A 7 -33.84 8.05 24.13
CA PRO A 7 -33.65 7.77 22.72
C PRO A 7 -33.05 6.37 22.53
N PRO A 8 -33.39 5.67 21.44
CA PRO A 8 -32.84 4.35 21.17
C PRO A 8 -31.31 4.44 21.14
N SER A 9 -30.65 3.49 21.79
CA SER A 9 -29.19 3.41 21.75
C SER A 9 -28.73 3.33 20.29
N PRO A 10 -27.71 4.10 19.87
CA PRO A 10 -27.23 4.02 18.51
C PRO A 10 -26.80 2.58 18.22
N SER A 11 -27.22 2.07 17.07
CA SER A 11 -26.80 0.73 16.64
C SER A 11 -25.26 0.68 16.58
N THR A 12 -24.68 -0.43 17.04
CA THR A 12 -23.22 -0.57 17.14
C THR A 12 -22.70 -1.71 16.28
N GLY A 13 -21.45 -1.60 15.85
CA GLY A 13 -20.67 -2.65 15.23
C GLY A 13 -19.33 -2.87 15.92
N LYS A 14 -18.47 -3.65 15.26
CA LYS A 14 -17.14 -4.03 15.76
C LYS A 14 -16.05 -3.60 14.78
N LEU A 15 -14.97 -3.00 15.26
CA LEU A 15 -13.74 -2.75 14.51
C LEU A 15 -12.63 -3.64 15.06
N ARG A 16 -11.87 -4.32 14.21
CA ARG A 16 -10.70 -5.11 14.64
C ARG A 16 -9.62 -5.15 13.58
N GLY A 17 -8.39 -5.36 14.00
CA GLY A 17 -7.31 -5.41 13.04
C GLY A 17 -5.92 -5.56 13.62
N LYS A 18 -4.96 -5.32 12.74
CA LYS A 18 -3.53 -5.32 13.02
C LYS A 18 -2.89 -4.11 12.37
N ILE A 19 -1.80 -3.66 12.97
CA ILE A 19 -0.94 -2.61 12.43
C ILE A 19 0.37 -3.27 12.01
N VAL A 20 0.75 -3.08 10.74
CA VAL A 20 1.91 -3.74 10.13
C VAL A 20 2.82 -2.72 9.48
N ASN A 21 4.10 -3.06 9.39
CA ASN A 21 5.06 -2.32 8.60
C ASN A 21 4.89 -2.74 7.14
N ALA A 22 4.61 -1.79 6.25
CA ALA A 22 4.33 -2.05 4.83
C ALA A 22 5.52 -2.71 4.09
N GLU A 23 6.77 -2.39 4.45
CA GLU A 23 7.98 -2.98 3.83
C GLU A 23 8.23 -4.44 4.26
N THR A 24 7.74 -4.87 5.42
CA THR A 24 8.08 -6.19 5.98
C THR A 24 6.88 -7.09 6.21
N GLY A 25 5.66 -6.55 6.22
CA GLY A 25 4.42 -7.22 6.59
C GLY A 25 4.34 -7.61 8.09
N ARG A 26 5.37 -7.30 8.89
CA ARG A 26 5.45 -7.64 10.31
C ARG A 26 4.66 -6.62 11.13
N ARG A 27 4.10 -7.06 12.26
CA ARG A 27 3.40 -6.16 13.19
C ARG A 27 4.33 -5.09 13.74
N VAL A 28 3.89 -3.84 13.72
CA VAL A 28 4.52 -2.73 14.45
C VAL A 28 4.08 -2.83 15.90
N LYS A 29 5.03 -2.92 16.82
CA LYS A 29 4.76 -3.05 18.25
C LYS A 29 5.77 -2.24 19.02
N GLU A 30 5.35 -1.70 20.15
CA GLU A 30 6.27 -1.14 21.13
C GLU A 30 7.41 -2.11 21.46
N GLY A 31 8.63 -1.58 21.57
CA GLY A 31 9.85 -2.32 21.84
C GLY A 31 10.42 -3.12 20.66
N SER A 32 9.70 -3.23 19.54
CA SER A 32 10.22 -3.91 18.36
C SER A 32 11.26 -3.05 17.63
N THR A 33 12.25 -3.72 17.03
CA THR A 33 13.25 -3.07 16.18
C THR A 33 12.86 -3.22 14.72
N ILE A 34 12.74 -2.10 14.02
CA ILE A 34 12.51 -2.04 12.58
C ILE A 34 13.84 -1.85 11.87
N ARG A 35 14.04 -2.59 10.79
CA ARG A 35 15.12 -2.38 9.83
C ARG A 35 14.46 -2.00 8.51
N SER A 36 14.67 -0.76 8.06
CA SER A 36 14.18 -0.27 6.77
C SER A 36 15.35 -0.05 5.82
N GLY A 37 15.12 -0.30 4.52
CA GLY A 37 16.15 -0.23 3.49
C GLY A 37 16.98 -1.51 3.41
N LYS A 38 16.64 -2.40 2.46
CA LYS A 38 17.31 -3.70 2.25
C LYS A 38 18.57 -3.62 1.36
N SER A 39 18.91 -2.46 0.80
CA SER A 39 19.88 -2.33 -0.29
C SER A 39 20.85 -1.15 -0.10
N GLY A 40 22.06 -1.47 0.38
CA GLY A 40 23.31 -0.78 0.01
C GLY A 40 23.60 0.64 0.52
N TRP A 41 22.58 1.47 0.76
CA TRP A 41 22.74 2.80 1.32
C TRP A 41 22.09 2.82 2.71
N SER A 42 22.92 2.63 3.73
CA SER A 42 22.63 2.75 5.17
C SER A 42 21.27 2.19 5.61
N PRO A 43 21.15 0.90 5.99
CA PRO A 43 19.92 0.40 6.59
C PRO A 43 19.58 1.21 7.84
N HIS A 44 18.45 1.91 7.83
CA HIS A 44 17.98 2.65 8.98
C HIS A 44 17.34 1.67 9.95
N ARG A 45 17.91 1.61 11.15
CA ARG A 45 17.38 0.83 12.26
C ARG A 45 16.86 1.78 13.30
N PHE A 46 15.60 1.57 13.68
CA PHE A 46 15.01 2.31 14.79
C PHE A 46 14.17 1.38 15.65
N ARG A 47 14.05 1.74 16.93
CA ARG A 47 13.16 1.06 17.87
C ARG A 47 11.82 1.79 17.86
N VAL A 48 10.73 1.04 17.92
CA VAL A 48 9.40 1.58 18.17
C VAL A 48 9.32 1.87 19.67
N GLU A 49 9.35 3.14 20.02
CA GLU A 49 9.41 3.61 21.41
C GLU A 49 8.05 3.47 22.12
N GLU A 50 6.96 3.69 21.40
CA GLU A 50 5.59 3.69 21.93
C GLU A 50 4.66 2.88 21.02
N GLU A 51 3.52 2.42 21.56
CA GLU A 51 2.47 1.83 20.72
C GLU A 51 1.94 2.86 19.70
N VAL A 52 1.51 2.36 18.54
CA VAL A 52 0.96 3.22 17.48
C VAL A 52 -0.32 3.89 17.97
N GLU A 53 -0.41 5.21 17.80
CA GLU A 53 -1.63 5.96 18.08
C GLU A 53 -2.59 5.82 16.91
N LEU A 54 -3.63 4.99 17.09
CA LEU A 54 -4.73 4.82 16.14
C LEU A 54 -5.93 5.64 16.60
N MET A 55 -6.46 6.49 15.74
CA MET A 55 -7.55 7.42 16.01
C MET A 55 -8.69 7.22 15.02
N LEU A 56 -9.92 7.47 15.50
CA LEU A 56 -11.12 7.51 14.68
C LEU A 56 -11.66 8.93 14.62
N PHE A 57 -11.98 9.37 13.41
CA PHE A 57 -12.64 10.64 13.15
C PHE A 57 -13.97 10.41 12.44
N LEU A 58 -14.93 11.31 12.67
CA LEU A 58 -16.18 11.40 11.92
C LEU A 58 -16.19 12.79 11.26
N GLY A 59 -15.92 12.84 9.95
CA GLY A 59 -15.53 14.10 9.31
C GLY A 59 -14.24 14.63 9.95
N SER A 60 -14.25 15.89 10.42
CA SER A 60 -13.14 16.50 11.15
C SER A 60 -13.19 16.26 12.66
N THR A 61 -14.25 15.66 13.19
CA THR A 61 -14.44 15.49 14.63
C THR A 61 -13.69 14.26 15.13
N PHE A 62 -12.78 14.45 16.08
CA PHE A 62 -12.13 13.36 16.81
C PHE A 62 -13.18 12.60 17.64
N VAL A 63 -13.27 11.29 17.43
CA VAL A 63 -14.22 10.41 18.13
C VAL A 63 -13.56 9.73 19.32
N GLN A 64 -12.48 8.98 19.07
CA GLN A 64 -11.72 8.31 20.11
C GLN A 64 -10.35 7.83 19.60
N ARG A 65 -9.44 7.60 20.56
CA ARG A 65 -8.27 6.75 20.36
C ARG A 65 -8.67 5.29 20.47
N VAL A 66 -8.20 4.46 19.56
CA VAL A 66 -8.40 3.01 19.59
C VAL A 66 -7.21 2.36 20.32
N PRO A 67 -7.46 1.59 21.40
CA PRO A 67 -6.37 0.90 22.08
C PRO A 67 -5.65 -0.10 21.16
N VAL A 68 -4.34 0.10 21.01
CA VAL A 68 -3.44 -0.81 20.31
C VAL A 68 -2.59 -1.54 21.33
N LYS A 69 -2.44 -2.86 21.17
CA LYS A 69 -1.55 -3.69 21.98
C LYS A 69 -0.87 -4.74 21.12
N LEU A 70 0.46 -4.80 21.15
CA LEU A 70 1.26 -5.73 20.36
C LEU A 70 0.90 -5.67 18.86
N GLY A 71 0.66 -4.46 18.35
CA GLY A 71 0.29 -4.21 16.95
C GLY A 71 -1.07 -4.78 16.54
N LYS A 72 -2.00 -4.93 17.48
CA LYS A 72 -3.40 -5.35 17.25
C LYS A 72 -4.35 -4.39 17.93
N PHE A 73 -5.53 -4.22 17.36
CA PHE A 73 -6.59 -3.39 17.92
C PHE A 73 -7.95 -4.08 17.80
N LYS A 74 -8.86 -3.74 18.72
CA LYS A 74 -10.24 -4.25 18.73
C LYS A 74 -11.16 -3.33 19.52
N VAL A 75 -12.23 -2.85 18.87
CA VAL A 75 -13.36 -2.15 19.48
C VAL A 75 -14.60 -3.02 19.34
N ARG A 76 -15.24 -3.39 20.46
CA ARG A 76 -16.39 -4.32 20.47
C ARG A 76 -17.73 -3.63 20.26
N LYS A 77 -17.83 -2.37 20.68
CA LYS A 77 -19.02 -1.53 20.59
C LYS A 77 -18.57 -0.17 20.07
N LEU A 78 -18.67 0.01 18.77
CA LEU A 78 -18.43 1.27 18.08
C LEU A 78 -19.75 1.67 17.43
N PRO A 79 -20.26 2.91 17.58
CA PRO A 79 -21.45 3.33 16.85
C PRO A 79 -21.30 3.04 15.35
N ALA A 80 -22.39 2.66 14.70
CA ALA A 80 -22.36 2.48 13.26
C ALA A 80 -22.13 3.84 12.57
N GLY A 81 -21.32 3.85 11.53
CA GLY A 81 -20.96 5.08 10.82
C GLY A 81 -19.75 4.92 9.91
N LYS A 82 -19.54 5.91 9.06
CA LYS A 82 -18.35 6.04 8.20
C LYS A 82 -17.30 6.85 8.95
N TYR A 83 -16.23 6.18 9.36
CA TYR A 83 -15.13 6.82 10.06
C TYR A 83 -13.93 6.99 9.15
N THR A 84 -13.09 7.97 9.48
CA THR A 84 -11.70 7.98 9.06
C THR A 84 -10.84 7.31 10.11
N CYS A 85 -10.04 6.33 9.69
CA CYS A 85 -9.01 5.69 10.48
C CYS A 85 -7.66 6.37 10.22
N ALA A 86 -7.11 7.04 11.22
CA ALA A 86 -5.79 7.69 11.14
C ALA A 86 -4.81 7.04 12.12
N ALA A 87 -3.59 6.77 11.69
CA ALA A 87 -2.57 6.20 12.56
C ALA A 87 -1.24 6.93 12.45
N VAL A 88 -0.62 7.20 13.60
CA VAL A 88 0.67 7.89 13.68
C VAL A 88 1.64 7.12 14.57
N SER A 89 2.92 7.14 14.18
CA SER A 89 4.02 6.56 14.95
C SER A 89 5.33 7.19 14.49
N LYS A 90 6.24 7.46 15.43
CA LYS A 90 7.57 8.01 15.14
C LYS A 90 8.31 7.16 14.10
N ASN A 91 8.98 7.82 13.15
CA ASN A 91 9.71 7.20 12.03
C ASN A 91 8.84 6.50 10.95
N PHE A 92 7.52 6.69 10.98
CA PHE A 92 6.61 6.29 9.92
C PHE A 92 5.89 7.50 9.33
N TYR A 93 5.47 7.40 8.07
CA TYR A 93 4.47 8.33 7.55
C TYR A 93 3.13 8.12 8.26
N SER A 94 2.39 9.20 8.45
CA SER A 94 1.01 9.14 8.92
C SER A 94 0.17 8.34 7.94
N TYR A 95 -0.65 7.44 8.46
CA TYR A 95 -1.64 6.70 7.70
C TYR A 95 -3.01 7.37 7.85
N TRP A 96 -3.76 7.39 6.76
CA TRP A 96 -5.10 7.96 6.65
C TRP A 96 -5.93 7.10 5.71
N ASP A 97 -7.15 6.78 6.11
CA ASP A 97 -8.10 5.98 5.33
C ASP A 97 -9.53 6.37 5.75
N ASP A 98 -10.27 6.95 4.82
CA ASP A 98 -11.63 7.48 5.01
C ASP A 98 -12.73 6.42 4.76
N GLU A 99 -12.35 5.20 4.37
CA GLU A 99 -13.23 4.07 4.10
C GLU A 99 -13.26 3.10 5.31
N CYS A 100 -13.31 3.65 6.53
CA CYS A 100 -13.42 2.89 7.78
C CYS A 100 -14.90 2.74 8.23
N GLU A 101 -15.74 2.14 7.38
CA GLU A 101 -17.18 2.01 7.62
C GLU A 101 -17.55 0.85 8.56
N VAL A 102 -18.31 1.17 9.60
CA VAL A 102 -18.79 0.22 10.61
C VAL A 102 -20.31 0.12 10.48
N THR A 103 -20.80 -1.04 10.06
CA THR A 103 -22.24 -1.27 9.88
C THR A 103 -22.91 -1.77 11.17
N PRO A 104 -24.23 -1.54 11.35
CA PRO A 104 -24.99 -2.06 12.48
C PRO A 104 -24.87 -3.59 12.62
N GLY A 105 -24.44 -4.07 13.79
CA GLY A 105 -24.19 -5.49 14.05
C GLY A 105 -22.99 -6.10 13.30
N GLY A 106 -22.38 -5.33 12.39
CA GLY A 106 -21.29 -5.75 11.52
C GLY A 106 -19.95 -5.86 12.23
N SER A 107 -18.95 -6.39 11.51
CA SER A 107 -17.58 -6.44 12.01
C SER A 107 -16.54 -6.16 10.94
N LEU A 108 -16.06 -4.91 10.91
CA LEU A 108 -14.98 -4.44 10.06
C LEU A 108 -13.64 -5.05 10.52
N ALA A 109 -12.95 -5.71 9.59
CA ALA A 109 -11.59 -6.18 9.77
C ALA A 109 -10.66 -5.32 8.92
N LYS A 110 -9.60 -4.75 9.52
CA LYS A 110 -8.70 -3.83 8.83
C LYS A 110 -7.24 -4.17 9.10
N THR A 111 -6.39 -3.97 8.10
CA THR A 111 -4.95 -3.88 8.29
C THR A 111 -4.58 -2.41 8.12
N VAL A 112 -3.82 -1.87 9.06
CA VAL A 112 -3.21 -0.55 8.95
C VAL A 112 -1.75 -0.78 8.55
N SER A 113 -1.38 -0.40 7.34
CA SER A 113 -0.02 -0.63 6.81
C SER A 113 0.79 0.66 6.87
N LEU A 114 1.63 0.78 7.89
CA LEU A 114 2.51 1.94 8.09
C LEU A 114 3.79 1.79 7.26
N SER A 115 4.10 2.82 6.47
CA SER A 115 5.34 2.92 5.71
C SER A 115 6.42 3.62 6.55
N PRO A 116 7.56 2.98 6.86
CA PRO A 116 8.72 3.71 7.41
C PRO A 116 9.12 4.88 6.52
N ILE A 117 9.63 5.96 7.11
CA ILE A 117 10.15 7.11 6.36
C ILE A 117 11.20 6.63 5.35
N LEU A 118 11.11 7.15 4.12
CA LEU A 118 11.95 6.73 3.00
C LEU A 118 13.34 7.36 3.09
N ASN A 119 14.35 6.66 2.58
CA ASN A 119 15.63 7.29 2.28
C ASN A 119 15.48 8.23 1.08
N PRO A 120 16.33 9.28 0.97
CA PRO A 120 16.33 10.16 -0.19
C PRO A 120 16.42 9.38 -1.51
N GLY A 121 15.61 9.77 -2.49
CA GLY A 121 15.53 9.13 -3.80
C GLY A 121 14.72 7.83 -3.87
N GLN A 122 14.26 7.28 -2.74
CA GLN A 122 13.40 6.11 -2.73
C GLN A 122 11.92 6.44 -2.99
N ALA A 123 11.17 5.42 -3.37
CA ALA A 123 9.71 5.43 -3.35
C ALA A 123 9.16 4.10 -2.86
N ARG A 124 7.95 4.13 -2.29
CA ARG A 124 7.23 2.93 -1.86
C ARG A 124 5.78 2.99 -2.31
N ILE A 125 5.29 1.90 -2.87
CA ILE A 125 3.93 1.74 -3.36
C ILE A 125 3.28 0.67 -2.50
N VAL A 126 2.19 1.01 -1.82
CA VAL A 126 1.48 0.14 -0.88
C VAL A 126 0.06 -0.05 -1.39
N LEU A 127 -0.27 -1.26 -1.83
CA LEU A 127 -1.61 -1.68 -2.20
C LEU A 127 -2.29 -2.33 -0.99
N GLN A 128 -3.48 -1.84 -0.65
CA GLN A 128 -4.37 -2.45 0.33
C GLN A 128 -5.76 -2.62 -0.28
N TRP A 129 -6.54 -3.57 0.22
CA TRP A 129 -7.91 -3.79 -0.23
C TRP A 129 -8.72 -4.48 0.87
N GLY A 130 -10.01 -4.64 0.65
CA GLY A 130 -10.92 -5.33 1.55
C GLY A 130 -10.64 -6.83 1.68
N LYS A 131 -11.55 -7.52 2.37
CA LYS A 131 -11.47 -8.99 2.55
C LYS A 131 -11.69 -9.75 1.23
N LYS A 132 -12.39 -9.13 0.28
CA LYS A 132 -12.67 -9.67 -1.05
C LYS A 132 -12.25 -8.64 -2.11
N PRO A 133 -11.67 -9.07 -3.24
CA PRO A 133 -11.25 -10.45 -3.49
C PRO A 133 -10.10 -10.88 -2.57
N LYS A 134 -9.80 -12.18 -2.55
CA LYS A 134 -8.76 -12.70 -1.65
C LYS A 134 -7.37 -12.28 -2.09
N ASP A 135 -7.16 -12.08 -3.38
CA ASP A 135 -5.85 -11.86 -3.95
C ASP A 135 -5.96 -10.75 -5.00
N LEU A 136 -5.20 -9.68 -4.79
CA LEU A 136 -4.97 -8.63 -5.77
C LEU A 136 -3.47 -8.52 -5.93
N ASP A 137 -3.00 -8.60 -7.17
CA ASP A 137 -1.60 -8.60 -7.50
C ASP A 137 -1.15 -7.22 -7.99
N SER A 138 -0.04 -6.76 -7.43
CA SER A 138 0.67 -5.57 -7.86
C SER A 138 1.60 -5.86 -9.06
N PHE A 139 1.58 -4.96 -10.03
CA PHE A 139 2.47 -4.98 -11.20
C PHE A 139 3.08 -3.61 -11.41
N LEU A 140 4.40 -3.50 -11.27
CA LEU A 140 5.16 -2.31 -11.63
C LEU A 140 5.99 -2.58 -12.87
N SER A 141 5.54 -2.09 -14.02
CA SER A 141 6.38 -2.01 -15.22
C SER A 141 7.44 -0.94 -15.02
N THR A 142 8.70 -1.30 -15.29
CA THR A 142 9.86 -0.40 -15.23
C THR A 142 10.24 0.09 -16.63
N PRO A 143 11.05 1.16 -16.75
CA PRO A 143 11.53 1.63 -18.05
C PRO A 143 12.29 0.54 -18.81
N LYS A 144 12.21 0.57 -20.14
CA LYS A 144 13.09 -0.23 -20.99
C LYS A 144 14.50 0.36 -20.88
N LEU A 145 15.37 -0.33 -20.15
CA LEU A 145 16.76 0.08 -20.05
C LEU A 145 17.53 -0.33 -21.31
N ASP A 146 18.25 0.62 -21.90
CA ASP A 146 19.28 0.30 -22.87
C ASP A 146 20.38 -0.57 -22.24
N ARG A 147 21.03 -1.39 -23.07
CA ARG A 147 21.97 -2.42 -22.63
C ARG A 147 23.08 -1.89 -21.71
N ALA A 148 23.59 -0.68 -21.98
CA ALA A 148 24.65 -0.05 -21.20
C ALA A 148 24.20 0.42 -19.79
N VAL A 149 22.92 0.78 -19.62
CA VAL A 149 22.35 1.23 -18.34
C VAL A 149 21.91 0.03 -17.49
N SER A 150 21.43 -1.03 -18.14
CA SER A 150 21.16 -2.35 -17.53
C SER A 150 22.35 -2.85 -16.71
N ASP A 151 23.57 -2.70 -17.23
CA ASP A 151 24.79 -3.21 -16.60
C ASP A 151 25.22 -2.39 -15.37
N ARG A 152 24.90 -1.07 -15.30
CA ARG A 152 25.17 -0.22 -14.12
C ARG A 152 24.08 -0.33 -13.04
N ALA A 153 22.81 -0.48 -13.43
CA ALA A 153 21.70 -0.65 -12.47
C ALA A 153 21.82 -1.96 -11.67
N SER A 154 22.54 -2.96 -12.19
CA SER A 154 22.83 -4.23 -11.52
C SER A 154 24.03 -4.12 -10.57
N HIS A 155 23.86 -3.50 -9.40
CA HIS A 155 24.91 -3.34 -8.37
C HIS A 155 25.42 -4.64 -7.69
N ARG A 156 25.28 -5.83 -8.29
CA ARG A 156 25.90 -7.07 -7.81
C ARG A 156 26.42 -7.96 -8.93
N ASN A 157 27.75 -8.00 -9.03
CA ASN A 157 28.59 -9.13 -9.45
C ASN A 157 28.01 -10.04 -10.55
N TRP A 158 27.87 -9.51 -11.77
CA TRP A 158 27.57 -10.30 -12.97
C TRP A 158 28.86 -10.90 -13.55
N ARG A 159 29.41 -11.92 -12.90
CA ARG A 159 30.36 -12.82 -13.57
C ARG A 159 29.59 -13.99 -14.16
N ARG A 160 29.64 -14.09 -15.50
CA ARG A 160 29.26 -15.22 -16.39
C ARG A 160 27.78 -15.35 -16.79
N ARG A 161 27.44 -14.79 -17.96
CA ARG A 161 27.28 -15.53 -19.23
C ARG A 161 26.80 -14.57 -20.32
N SER A 162 27.64 -14.43 -21.33
CA SER A 162 27.37 -13.80 -22.62
C SER A 162 26.26 -14.56 -23.34
N SER A 163 25.05 -14.04 -23.25
CA SER A 163 23.98 -14.32 -24.22
C SER A 163 23.22 -13.01 -24.34
N GLN A 164 23.31 -12.41 -25.53
CA GLN A 164 22.79 -11.11 -25.91
C GLN A 164 21.29 -10.98 -25.61
N LYS A 165 20.93 -10.65 -24.37
CA LYS A 165 19.54 -10.39 -23.98
C LYS A 165 19.20 -8.96 -24.40
N ARG A 166 18.31 -8.83 -25.39
CA ARG A 166 17.65 -7.58 -25.79
C ARG A 166 17.17 -6.82 -24.54
N SER A 167 17.30 -5.50 -24.53
CA SER A 167 16.69 -4.61 -23.53
C SER A 167 15.20 -4.94 -23.41
N ARG A 168 14.81 -5.57 -22.31
CA ARG A 168 13.42 -5.98 -22.07
C ARG A 168 12.87 -5.20 -20.90
N GLN A 169 11.68 -4.64 -21.11
CA GLN A 169 10.89 -4.06 -20.04
C GLN A 169 10.74 -5.10 -18.93
N CYS A 170 11.01 -4.71 -17.69
CA CYS A 170 10.88 -5.58 -16.54
C CYS A 170 9.61 -5.18 -15.77
N ALA A 171 8.81 -6.16 -15.36
CA ALA A 171 7.67 -5.93 -14.48
C ALA A 171 7.95 -6.59 -13.12
N VAL A 172 7.90 -5.80 -12.06
CA VAL A 172 7.92 -6.31 -10.68
C VAL A 172 6.53 -6.84 -10.35
N SER A 173 6.45 -8.12 -9.98
CA SER A 173 5.22 -8.80 -9.56
C SER A 173 5.56 -10.09 -8.80
N TYR A 174 4.55 -10.86 -8.38
CA TYR A 174 4.80 -12.14 -7.68
C TYR A 174 5.71 -13.10 -8.47
N LYS A 175 5.59 -13.12 -9.82
CA LYS A 175 6.39 -13.97 -10.71
C LYS A 175 7.84 -13.50 -10.81
N LYS A 176 8.06 -12.19 -10.74
CA LYS A 176 9.38 -11.57 -10.85
C LYS A 176 9.51 -10.47 -9.80
N LYS A 177 9.94 -10.87 -8.60
CA LYS A 177 9.98 -9.99 -7.42
C LYS A 177 11.07 -8.92 -7.45
N HIS A 178 11.98 -8.97 -8.43
CA HIS A 178 13.10 -8.04 -8.54
C HIS A 178 13.34 -7.63 -10.00
N CYS A 179 13.47 -6.32 -10.20
CA CYS A 179 13.86 -5.66 -11.45
C CYS A 179 15.01 -4.67 -11.19
N LEU A 180 15.65 -4.19 -12.26
CA LEU A 180 16.69 -3.15 -12.19
C LEU A 180 17.82 -3.48 -11.18
N GLY A 181 18.36 -4.71 -11.23
CA GLY A 181 19.41 -5.12 -10.28
C GLY A 181 18.95 -5.31 -8.83
N GLY A 182 17.63 -5.29 -8.58
CA GLY A 182 17.04 -5.39 -7.25
C GLY A 182 16.60 -4.04 -6.68
N SER A 183 16.86 -2.91 -7.37
CA SER A 183 16.42 -1.59 -6.92
C SER A 183 14.91 -1.40 -7.02
N ALA A 184 14.21 -2.16 -7.88
CA ALA A 184 12.76 -2.25 -7.85
C ALA A 184 12.36 -3.65 -7.38
N ARG A 185 11.61 -3.77 -6.27
CA ARG A 185 11.29 -5.07 -5.68
C ARG A 185 9.89 -5.16 -5.08
N LEU A 186 9.33 -6.37 -5.09
CA LEU A 186 8.14 -6.73 -4.32
C LEU A 186 8.58 -7.18 -2.92
N ASP A 187 8.28 -6.37 -1.92
CA ASP A 187 8.65 -6.58 -0.52
C ASP A 187 7.68 -7.49 0.23
N VAL A 188 6.37 -7.28 0.01
CA VAL A 188 5.28 -8.02 0.63
C VAL A 188 4.27 -8.40 -0.45
N ASP A 189 3.85 -9.65 -0.41
CA ASP A 189 2.95 -10.33 -1.35
C ASP A 189 1.86 -10.98 -0.48
N GLN A 190 0.62 -10.48 -0.60
CA GLN A 190 -0.50 -10.83 0.28
C GLN A 190 -1.64 -11.48 -0.50
N ARG A 191 -1.89 -12.76 -0.22
CA ARG A 191 -2.85 -13.58 -0.98
C ARG A 191 -4.17 -13.88 -0.28
N LYS A 192 -4.43 -13.24 0.87
CA LYS A 192 -5.57 -13.56 1.76
C LYS A 192 -6.40 -12.33 2.17
N GLY A 193 -6.39 -11.28 1.35
CA GLY A 193 -7.12 -10.04 1.55
C GLY A 193 -6.47 -9.13 2.59
N LEU A 194 -7.02 -7.92 2.74
CA LEU A 194 -6.58 -6.92 3.71
C LEU A 194 -5.12 -6.46 3.55
N GLY A 195 -4.46 -6.76 2.43
CA GLY A 195 -3.10 -6.31 2.13
C GLY A 195 -2.07 -6.49 3.26
N PRO A 196 -1.00 -5.68 3.23
CA PRO A 196 -0.56 -4.92 2.07
C PRO A 196 0.11 -5.84 1.04
N GLU A 197 0.04 -5.47 -0.24
CA GLU A 197 1.14 -5.73 -1.17
C GLU A 197 2.02 -4.50 -1.25
N THR A 198 3.34 -4.66 -1.36
CA THR A 198 4.23 -3.51 -1.30
C THR A 198 5.40 -3.65 -2.26
N VAL A 199 5.59 -2.62 -3.09
CA VAL A 199 6.75 -2.48 -3.97
C VAL A 199 7.61 -1.32 -3.47
N THR A 200 8.93 -1.54 -3.34
CA THR A 200 9.88 -0.47 -3.06
C THR A 200 10.80 -0.25 -4.26
N LEU A 201 11.04 1.03 -4.55
CA LEU A 201 12.02 1.54 -5.50
C LEU A 201 13.14 2.21 -4.70
N ASP A 202 14.35 1.66 -4.76
CA ASP A 202 15.52 2.22 -4.08
C ASP A 202 16.14 3.38 -4.86
N SER A 203 15.98 3.38 -6.17
CA SER A 203 16.48 4.40 -7.08
C SER A 203 15.65 4.42 -8.36
N TRP A 204 15.60 5.59 -8.99
CA TRP A 204 14.94 5.78 -10.28
C TRP A 204 15.94 5.64 -11.43
N VAL A 205 15.49 5.05 -12.53
CA VAL A 205 16.15 5.16 -13.83
C VAL A 205 15.28 6.01 -14.76
N PRO A 206 15.86 6.81 -15.67
CA PRO A 206 15.07 7.58 -16.62
C PRO A 206 14.10 6.72 -17.43
N GLY A 207 12.92 7.29 -17.74
CA GLY A 207 11.85 6.66 -18.49
C GLY A 207 10.63 6.31 -17.66
N GLU A 208 9.64 5.71 -18.33
CA GLU A 208 8.30 5.53 -17.77
C GLU A 208 8.17 4.25 -16.92
N TYR A 209 7.66 4.42 -15.71
CA TYR A 209 7.12 3.39 -14.85
C TYR A 209 5.60 3.41 -14.92
N VAL A 210 4.96 2.23 -14.92
CA VAL A 210 3.50 2.11 -14.86
C VAL A 210 3.14 1.12 -13.78
N TYR A 211 2.30 1.54 -12.83
CA TYR A 211 1.78 0.69 -11.78
C TYR A 211 0.33 0.31 -12.05
N LYS A 212 0.04 -1.00 -12.02
CA LYS A 212 -1.32 -1.52 -12.11
C LYS A 212 -1.57 -2.58 -11.05
N VAL A 213 -2.85 -2.78 -10.76
CA VAL A 213 -3.35 -3.84 -9.89
C VAL A 213 -4.16 -4.81 -10.76
N ASN A 214 -3.91 -6.11 -10.63
CA ASN A 214 -4.66 -7.14 -11.34
C ASN A 214 -5.42 -8.02 -10.34
N HIS A 215 -6.66 -8.38 -10.69
CA HIS A 215 -7.41 -9.39 -9.96
C HIS A 215 -7.21 -10.76 -10.64
N TYR A 216 -6.16 -11.48 -10.23
CA TYR A 216 -5.76 -12.72 -10.88
C TYR A 216 -6.86 -13.80 -10.84
N GLY A 217 -7.13 -14.41 -11.99
CA GLY A 217 -8.14 -15.48 -12.13
C GLY A 217 -9.58 -14.99 -12.27
N ALA A 218 -9.80 -13.67 -12.33
CA ALA A 218 -11.11 -13.06 -12.34
C ALA A 218 -11.51 -12.47 -13.71
N ARG A 219 -11.23 -13.20 -14.80
CA ARG A 219 -11.50 -12.75 -16.18
C ARG A 219 -12.91 -12.15 -16.30
N GLY A 220 -13.00 -10.86 -16.67
CA GLY A 220 -14.26 -10.14 -16.88
C GLY A 220 -14.97 -9.63 -15.61
N LYS A 221 -14.33 -9.66 -14.44
CA LYS A 221 -14.94 -9.27 -13.15
C LYS A 221 -14.51 -7.89 -12.66
N SER A 222 -14.56 -6.89 -13.53
CA SER A 222 -14.24 -5.48 -13.20
C SER A 222 -15.05 -4.96 -11.99
N GLU A 223 -16.30 -5.42 -11.86
CA GLU A 223 -17.18 -5.05 -10.74
C GLU A 223 -16.71 -5.62 -9.39
N GLU A 224 -16.07 -6.79 -9.35
CA GLU A 224 -15.46 -7.31 -8.11
C GLU A 224 -14.22 -6.50 -7.73
N LEU A 225 -13.46 -6.03 -8.73
CA LEU A 225 -12.30 -5.17 -8.50
C LEU A 225 -12.72 -3.80 -7.96
N LYS A 226 -13.76 -3.16 -8.52
CA LYS A 226 -14.29 -1.89 -7.98
C LYS A 226 -14.87 -2.04 -6.58
N LYS A 227 -15.51 -3.17 -6.26
CA LYS A 227 -16.05 -3.48 -4.92
C LYS A 227 -14.98 -3.99 -3.94
N SER A 228 -13.73 -4.05 -4.36
CA SER A 228 -12.65 -4.51 -3.49
C SER A 228 -12.26 -3.49 -2.42
N HIS A 229 -12.64 -2.22 -2.58
CA HIS A 229 -12.12 -1.10 -1.80
C HIS A 229 -10.58 -1.06 -1.85
N ALA A 230 -10.02 -1.35 -3.02
CA ALA A 230 -8.58 -1.28 -3.22
C ALA A 230 -8.10 0.18 -3.21
N GLU A 231 -7.04 0.40 -2.46
CA GLU A 231 -6.36 1.67 -2.32
C GLU A 231 -4.87 1.46 -2.59
N VAL A 232 -4.27 2.40 -3.31
CA VAL A 232 -2.83 2.44 -3.57
C VAL A 232 -2.27 3.76 -3.06
N ALA A 233 -1.44 3.67 -2.04
CA ALA A 233 -0.64 4.79 -1.55
C ALA A 233 0.77 4.73 -2.15
N VAL A 234 1.18 5.80 -2.85
CA VAL A 234 2.56 5.99 -3.33
C VAL A 234 3.25 7.06 -2.49
N TYR A 235 4.25 6.62 -1.75
CA TYR A 235 5.15 7.45 -0.96
C TYR A 235 6.36 7.79 -1.82
N THR A 236 6.66 9.08 -1.95
CA THR A 236 7.89 9.59 -2.55
C THR A 236 8.68 10.36 -1.49
N GLN A 237 9.85 10.87 -1.86
CA GLN A 237 10.62 11.77 -0.99
C GLN A 237 9.84 13.05 -0.63
N ASP A 238 8.97 13.52 -1.52
CA ASP A 238 8.39 14.87 -1.42
C ASP A 238 6.93 14.86 -0.98
N TYR A 239 6.18 13.82 -1.34
CA TYR A 239 4.74 13.72 -1.06
C TYR A 239 4.24 12.27 -1.05
N VAL A 240 3.04 12.11 -0.50
CA VAL A 240 2.24 10.89 -0.58
C VAL A 240 1.02 11.17 -1.47
N LYS A 241 0.74 10.27 -2.41
CA LYS A 241 -0.49 10.31 -3.23
C LYS A 241 -1.26 9.02 -3.05
N VAL A 242 -2.56 9.12 -2.86
CA VAL A 242 -3.46 7.97 -2.66
C VAL A 242 -4.42 7.89 -3.85
N PHE A 243 -4.65 6.67 -4.31
CA PHE A 243 -5.59 6.35 -5.38
C PHE A 243 -6.56 5.29 -4.89
N GLU A 244 -7.82 5.42 -5.25
CA GLU A 244 -8.88 4.48 -4.92
C GLU A 244 -9.50 3.90 -6.19
N VAL A 245 -9.72 2.60 -6.18
CA VAL A 245 -10.29 1.89 -7.32
C VAL A 245 -11.68 2.44 -7.66
N GLY A 246 -11.89 2.77 -8.94
CA GLY A 246 -13.17 3.31 -9.42
C GLY A 246 -13.37 4.81 -9.17
N ARG A 247 -12.49 5.47 -8.41
CA ARG A 247 -12.45 6.94 -8.30
C ARG A 247 -11.31 7.54 -9.12
N GLN A 248 -10.12 6.94 -9.04
CA GLN A 248 -8.95 7.37 -9.81
C GLN A 248 -8.33 6.21 -10.61
N GLY A 249 -7.60 6.56 -11.65
CA GLY A 249 -7.02 5.62 -12.60
C GLY A 249 -8.08 5.06 -13.56
N ALA A 250 -7.72 4.01 -14.28
CA ALA A 250 -8.61 3.38 -15.26
C ALA A 250 -8.75 1.88 -15.03
N VAL A 251 -9.99 1.41 -14.92
CA VAL A 251 -10.30 -0.03 -14.82
C VAL A 251 -10.66 -0.55 -16.21
N ASP A 252 -10.02 -1.64 -16.61
CA ASP A 252 -10.30 -2.36 -17.85
C ASP A 252 -10.17 -3.87 -17.62
N GLY A 253 -11.29 -4.58 -17.75
CA GLY A 253 -11.36 -6.00 -17.39
C GLY A 253 -11.01 -6.24 -15.93
N ASP A 254 -9.99 -7.07 -15.69
CA ASP A 254 -9.45 -7.43 -14.37
C ASP A 254 -8.24 -6.57 -13.96
N ASP A 255 -7.89 -5.56 -14.75
CA ASP A 255 -6.80 -4.62 -14.47
C ASP A 255 -7.33 -3.26 -14.02
N TRP A 256 -6.68 -2.69 -13.01
CA TRP A 256 -6.78 -1.29 -12.64
C TRP A 256 -5.41 -0.63 -12.87
N TYR A 257 -5.33 0.19 -13.92
CA TYR A 257 -4.18 1.03 -14.22
C TYR A 257 -4.23 2.25 -13.31
N VAL A 258 -3.30 2.34 -12.36
CA VAL A 258 -3.40 3.30 -11.25
C VAL A 258 -2.70 4.61 -11.59
N PHE A 259 -1.39 4.54 -11.83
CA PHE A 259 -0.57 5.70 -12.10
C PHE A 259 0.67 5.35 -12.93
N SER A 260 1.23 6.36 -13.56
CA SER A 260 2.55 6.33 -14.19
C SER A 260 3.50 7.32 -13.51
N VAL A 261 4.80 7.08 -13.65
CA VAL A 261 5.85 7.97 -13.16
C VAL A 261 6.98 8.02 -14.19
N ASP A 262 7.38 9.20 -14.61
CA ASP A 262 8.66 9.36 -15.30
C ASP A 262 9.79 9.37 -14.27
N GLY A 263 10.75 8.44 -14.37
CA GLY A 263 11.82 8.29 -13.38
C GLY A 263 12.80 9.46 -13.29
N SER A 264 12.81 10.35 -14.28
CA SER A 264 13.62 11.57 -14.27
C SER A 264 12.93 12.66 -13.45
N THR A 265 11.62 12.84 -13.65
CA THR A 265 10.83 13.87 -12.95
C THR A 265 10.28 13.42 -11.59
N ARG A 266 10.10 12.11 -11.40
CA ARG A 266 9.51 11.46 -10.22
C ARG A 266 8.10 11.96 -9.86
N LYS A 267 7.42 12.58 -10.83
CA LYS A 267 6.04 13.07 -10.66
C LYS A 267 5.06 11.96 -10.98
N VAL A 268 4.16 11.70 -10.04
CA VAL A 268 3.11 10.68 -10.17
C VAL A 268 1.92 11.26 -10.94
N ALA A 269 1.68 10.71 -12.13
CA ALA A 269 0.53 11.03 -12.97
C ALA A 269 -0.51 9.91 -12.89
N GLU A 270 -1.78 10.28 -12.77
CA GLU A 270 -2.88 9.31 -12.81
C GLU A 270 -3.00 8.66 -14.19
N CYS A 271 -3.27 7.35 -14.23
CA CYS A 271 -3.40 6.63 -15.48
C CYS A 271 -4.78 6.81 -16.12
N THR A 272 -4.78 7.09 -17.42
CA THR A 272 -5.91 6.77 -18.34
C THR A 272 -5.57 5.53 -19.15
N LEU A 273 -6.58 4.88 -19.77
CA LEU A 273 -6.33 3.76 -20.68
C LEU A 273 -5.38 4.14 -21.82
N ALA A 274 -5.56 5.33 -22.42
CA ALA A 274 -4.67 5.81 -23.48
C ALA A 274 -3.21 5.99 -23.00
N SER A 275 -3.00 6.42 -21.75
CA SER A 275 -1.66 6.67 -21.23
C SER A 275 -0.93 5.42 -20.77
N CYS A 276 -1.63 4.44 -20.20
CA CYS A 276 -1.00 3.34 -19.45
C CYS A 276 -1.25 1.95 -20.05
N LYS A 277 -2.23 1.80 -20.95
CA LYS A 277 -2.47 0.56 -21.70
C LYS A 277 -1.77 0.66 -23.06
N LYS A 278 -0.44 0.46 -23.05
CA LYS A 278 0.42 0.45 -24.25
C LYS A 278 0.77 -0.96 -24.69
#